data_AF-A0AAU3H6I4-F1
#
_entry.id   AF-A0AAU3H6I4-F1
#
_cell.length_a   1.000
_cell.length_b   1.000
_cell.length_c   1.000
_cell.angle_alpha   90.00
_cell.angle_beta   90.00
_cell.angle_gamma   90.00
#
_symmetry.space_group_name_H-M   'P 1'
#
loop_
_entity.id
_entity.type
_entity.pdbx_description
1 polymer ?
#
loop_
_entity_poly.entity_id
_entity_poly.type
_entity_poly.pdbx_seq_one_letter_code
_entity_poly.pdbx_strand_id
1 'polypeptide(L)' 'MRYALTALAVLAVALGVAGFGYGEVDDSPGLQILSALLVIGAVAVAVRVARRTR' A
#
# COMPACT_ATOMS: atom_id res chain seq x y z
N MET A 1 -3.01 -16.24 10.63
CA MET A 1 -3.21 -14.78 10.40
C MET A 1 -1.95 -14.04 9.96
N ARG A 2 -0.77 -14.27 10.57
CA ARG A 2 0.45 -13.51 10.22
C ARG A 2 0.78 -13.53 8.71
N TYR A 3 0.74 -14.70 8.07
CA TYR A 3 0.98 -14.84 6.63
C TYR A 3 -0.04 -14.10 5.76
N ALA A 4 -1.32 -14.16 6.13
CA ALA A 4 -2.38 -13.44 5.44
C ALA A 4 -2.19 -11.92 5.54
N LEU A 5 -1.79 -11.41 6.71
CA LEU A 5 -1.50 -9.98 6.89
C LEU A 5 -0.30 -9.53 6.06
N THR A 6 0.76 -10.34 5.99
CA THR A 6 1.91 -10.06 5.11
C THR A 6 1.52 -10.09 3.63
N ALA A 7 0.73 -11.09 3.20
CA ALA A 7 0.26 -11.16 1.82
C ALA A 7 -0.60 -9.94 1.45
N LEU A 8 -1.50 -9.54 2.36
CA LEU A 8 -2.33 -8.34 2.18
C LEU A 8 -1.49 -7.06 2.10
N ALA A 9 -0.45 -6.93 2.94
CA ALA A 9 0.44 -5.78 2.91
C ALA A 9 1.22 -5.70 1.58
N VAL A 10 1.76 -6.84 1.10
CA VAL A 10 2.44 -6.92 -0.19
C VAL A 10 1.48 -6.57 -1.33
N LEU A 11 0.26 -7.11 -1.31
CA LEU A 11 -0.75 -6.83 -2.31
C LEU A 11 -1.15 -5.35 -2.33
N ALA A 12 -1.38 -4.75 -1.16
CA ALA A 12 -1.71 -3.32 -1.04
C ALA A 12 -0.60 -2.43 -1.60
N VAL A 13 0.67 -2.75 -1.33
CA VAL A 13 1.81 -2.03 -1.90
C VAL A 13 1.86 -2.20 -3.42
N ALA A 14 1.71 -3.43 -3.92
CA ALA A 14 1.74 -3.71 -5.35
C ALA A 14 0.63 -2.96 -6.11
N LEU A 15 -0.60 -2.99 -5.58
CA LEU A 15 -1.75 -2.27 -6.15
C LEU A 15 -1.57 -0.76 -6.06
N GLY A 16 -1.04 -0.24 -4.96
CA GLY A 16 -0.75 1.19 -4.82
C GLY A 16 0.32 1.66 -5.81
N VAL A 17 1.41 0.91 -5.99
CA VAL A 17 2.44 1.27 -6.98
C VAL A 17 1.88 1.21 -8.41
N ALA A 18 1.13 0.16 -8.74
CA ALA A 18 0.48 0.05 -10.04
C ALA A 18 -0.52 1.19 -10.27
N GLY A 19 -1.39 1.44 -9.30
CA GLY A 19 -2.39 2.52 -9.35
C GLY A 19 -1.75 3.90 -9.50
N PHE A 20 -0.62 4.15 -8.82
CA PHE A 20 0.12 5.40 -8.97
C PHE A 20 0.60 5.58 -10.41
N GLY A 21 1.23 4.55 -10.99
CA GLY A 21 1.69 4.58 -12.38
C GLY A 21 0.54 4.76 -13.38
N TYR A 22 -0.60 4.09 -13.17
CA TYR A 22 -1.79 4.30 -13.99
C TYR A 22 -2.38 5.71 -13.83
N GLY A 23 -2.32 6.28 -12.63
CA GLY A 23 -2.77 7.64 -12.38
C GLY A 23 -1.90 8.70 -13.05
N GLU A 24 -0.62 8.44 -13.26
CA GLU A 24 0.25 9.29 -14.10
C GLU A 24 -0.13 9.19 -15.58
N VAL A 25 -0.40 7.99 -16.09
CA VAL A 25 -0.79 7.79 -17.50
C VAL A 25 -2.16 8.40 -17.81
N ASP A 26 -3.07 8.39 -16.84
CA ASP A 26 -4.44 8.89 -16.96
C ASP A 26 -4.60 10.35 -16.49
N ASP A 27 -3.52 11.06 -16.16
CA ASP A 27 -3.54 12.42 -15.60
C ASP A 27 -4.55 12.58 -14.44
N SER A 28 -4.68 11.52 -13.63
CA SER A 28 -5.71 11.36 -12.61
C SER A 28 -5.11 11.62 -11.21
N PRO A 29 -5.08 12.86 -10.70
CA PRO A 29 -4.47 13.20 -9.42
C PRO A 29 -5.14 12.47 -8.24
N GLY A 30 -6.44 12.20 -8.34
CA GLY A 30 -7.16 11.42 -7.32
C GLY A 30 -6.63 9.99 -7.19
N LEU A 31 -6.35 9.33 -8.32
CA LEU A 31 -5.81 7.97 -8.32
C LEU A 31 -4.37 7.95 -7.77
N GLN A 32 -3.55 8.93 -8.13
CA GLN A 32 -2.19 9.06 -7.59
C GLN A 32 -2.19 9.27 -6.07
N ILE A 33 -3.02 10.18 -5.56
CA ILE A 33 -3.14 10.45 -4.12
C ILE A 33 -3.64 9.21 -3.38
N LEU A 34 -4.71 8.58 -3.87
CA LEU A 34 -5.27 7.38 -3.24
C LEU A 34 -4.24 6.25 -3.21
N SER A 35 -3.51 6.07 -4.31
CA SER A 35 -2.46 5.08 -4.45
C SER A 35 -1.29 5.33 -3.48
N ALA A 36 -0.84 6.58 -3.36
CA ALA A 36 0.19 6.96 -2.40
C ALA A 36 -0.26 6.69 -0.95
N LEU A 37 -1.49 7.08 -0.61
CA LEU A 37 -2.06 6.82 0.71
C LEU A 37 -2.17 5.32 1.01
N LEU A 38 -2.54 4.50 0.02
CA LEU A 38 -2.61 3.05 0.16
C LEU A 38 -1.23 2.46 0.49
N VAL A 39 -0.19 2.85 -0.25
CA VAL A 39 1.19 2.39 0.00
C VAL A 39 1.65 2.83 1.39
N ILE A 40 1.49 4.11 1.73
CA ILE A 40 1.90 4.67 3.03
C ILE A 40 1.17 3.95 4.17
N GLY A 41 -0.15 3.77 4.05
CA GLY A 41 -0.97 3.08 5.04
C GLY A 41 -0.54 1.62 5.24
N ALA A 42 -0.31 0.89 4.14
CA ALA A 42 0.17 -0.49 4.20
C ALA A 42 1.50 -0.61 4.94
N VAL A 43 2.47 0.26 4.62
CA VAL A 43 3.79 0.30 5.29
C VAL A 43 3.64 0.65 6.76
N ALA A 44 2.87 1.69 7.10
CA ALA A 44 2.66 2.11 8.48
C ALA A 44 2.05 0.99 9.35
N VAL A 45 1.04 0.29 8.81
CA VAL A 45 0.42 -0.86 9.49
C VAL A 45 1.40 -2.02 9.62
N ALA A 46 2.12 -2.39 8.56
CA ALA A 46 3.12 -3.46 8.60
C ALA A 46 4.19 -3.19 9.67
N VAL A 47 4.71 -1.96 9.73
CA VAL A 47 5.70 -1.54 10.74
C VAL A 47 5.11 -1.57 12.15
N ARG A 48 3.86 -1.12 12.34
CA ARG A 48 3.17 -1.20 13.65
C ARG A 48 3.02 -2.64 14.12
N VAL A 49 2.64 -3.56 13.24
CA VAL A 49 2.49 -4.99 13.56
C VAL A 49 3.85 -5.61 13.89
N ALA A 50 4.88 -5.32 13.10
CA ALA A 50 6.23 -5.82 13.34
C ALA A 50 6.78 -5.37 14.71
N ARG A 51 6.56 -4.10 15.08
CA ARG A 51 6.97 -3.55 16.39
C ARG A 51 6.22 -4.15 17.57
N ARG A 52 4.96 -4.56 17.42
CA ARG A 52 4.18 -5.24 18.49
C ARG A 52 4.55 -6.70 18.69
N THR A 53 5.21 -7.31 17.71
CA THR A 53 5.60 -8.72 17.73
C THR A 53 7.02 -8.93 18.31
N ARG A 54 7.78 -7.84 18.48
CA ARG A 54 9.14 -7.81 19.01
C ARG A 54 9.11 -7.49 20.51
#